data_AF-A0A5B0M5L8-F1
#
_entry.id   AF-A0A5B0M5L8-F1
#
_cell.length_a   1.000
_cell.length_b   1.000
_cell.length_c   1.000
_cell.angle_alpha   90.00
_cell.angle_beta   90.00
_cell.angle_gamma   90.00
#
_symmetry.space_group_name_H-M   'P 1'
#
loop_
_entity.id
_entity.type
_entity.pdbx_description
1 polymer ?
#
loop_
_entity_poly.entity_id
_entity_poly.type
_entity_poly.pdbx_seq_one_letter_code
_entity_poly.pdbx_strand_id
1 'polypeptide(L)'
;MAPLSERYGRVPVMRSGWILFIILNIACGFATSQSQLFFLRLLAGIAAGGPICLSQIILAEMWGRRARGTPCCLNSLVVVVGPSIGNVLGGWTIESFPWRWIFWATSLISIVQQILVILFLPETNKAKLHTTSPTVQMSDIKLSNITIVDDDQSQIIHPNSESKPKSIDGKSTRPSTPVQENSTLDQHRFSQPKLLTKFIPPPLWIFFHDPLVFILSVQMGMIYALFYMVQTRIISFYHHDLKESTEMSSLHVLSMSLGAICASKLNTRGLSAICDRLRIVSERSRDRPEYKFRCMIPGILLLPIGAFCFGLITNIKSSWLLPDVGLFCLGAGVIFGFRKAGSYIIDTFGDQAASALAAMHLIRRIESFVIPLVINLTIKGRFKYELIILGSTLFSLLIVCPMPFLLFTYGPRIRRLPLSGD
;
A
#
# COMPACT_ATOMS: atom_id res chain seq x y z
N MET A 1 3.65 -14.23 4.48
CA MET A 1 3.03 -13.49 5.61
C MET A 1 1.60 -13.02 5.34
N ALA A 2 1.22 -12.57 4.13
CA ALA A 2 -0.16 -12.14 3.87
C ALA A 2 -1.23 -13.23 4.15
N PRO A 3 -1.13 -14.48 3.66
CA PRO A 3 -2.11 -15.52 3.99
C PRO A 3 -2.14 -15.88 5.48
N LEU A 4 -0.98 -15.81 6.16
CA LEU A 4 -0.91 -16.01 7.60
C LEU A 4 -1.67 -14.92 8.36
N SER A 5 -1.62 -13.66 7.89
CA SER A 5 -2.33 -12.55 8.54
C SER A 5 -3.84 -12.63 8.40
N GLU A 6 -4.31 -13.21 7.29
CA GLU A 6 -5.73 -13.47 7.05
C GLU A 6 -6.24 -14.56 8.00
N ARG A 7 -5.46 -15.63 8.22
CA ARG A 7 -5.82 -16.76 9.08
C ARG A 7 -5.62 -16.52 10.58
N TYR A 8 -4.48 -15.95 10.98
CA TYR A 8 -4.04 -15.87 12.38
C TYR A 8 -4.21 -14.49 13.01
N GLY A 9 -4.70 -13.49 12.28
CA GLY A 9 -4.79 -12.10 12.73
C GLY A 9 -3.63 -11.24 12.20
N ARG A 10 -3.87 -9.93 12.09
CA ARG A 10 -2.95 -8.99 11.43
C ARG A 10 -1.84 -8.54 12.37
N VAL A 11 -2.21 -8.21 13.60
CA VAL A 11 -1.28 -7.66 14.59
C VAL A 11 -0.26 -8.69 15.09
N PRO A 12 -0.63 -9.95 15.43
CA PRO A 12 0.33 -10.97 15.84
C PRO A 12 1.36 -11.31 14.75
N VAL A 13 0.92 -11.40 13.49
CA VAL A 13 1.82 -11.67 12.36
C VAL A 13 2.76 -10.49 12.11
N MET A 14 2.27 -9.26 12.26
CA MET A 14 3.12 -8.07 12.16
C MET A 14 4.15 -7.99 13.29
N ARG A 15 3.74 -8.25 14.54
CA ARG A 15 4.62 -8.22 15.72
C ARG A 15 5.74 -9.26 15.62
N SER A 16 5.41 -10.49 15.24
CA SER A 16 6.41 -11.56 15.08
C SER A 16 7.43 -11.23 13.98
N GLY A 17 7.00 -10.66 12.84
CA GLY A 17 7.90 -10.20 11.79
C GLY A 17 8.87 -9.11 12.25
N TRP A 18 8.38 -8.12 13.00
CA TRP A 18 9.23 -7.05 13.54
C TRP A 18 10.23 -7.56 14.60
N ILE A 19 9.82 -8.45 15.50
CA ILE A 19 10.71 -9.06 16.50
C ILE A 19 11.84 -9.84 15.80
N LEU A 20 11.50 -10.64 14.79
CA LEU A 20 12.49 -11.38 14.02
C LEU A 20 13.45 -10.45 13.28
N PHE A 21 12.95 -9.35 12.72
CA PHE A 21 13.79 -8.32 12.10
C PHE A 21 14.78 -7.71 13.10
N ILE A 22 14.32 -7.35 14.31
CA ILE A 22 15.18 -6.76 15.36
C ILE A 22 16.33 -7.71 15.72
N ILE A 23 16.03 -8.99 15.97
CA ILE A 23 17.03 -9.99 16.33
C ILE A 23 18.08 -10.13 15.21
N LEU A 24 17.64 -10.22 13.95
CA LEU A 24 18.53 -10.37 12.80
C LEU A 24 19.35 -9.11 12.52
N ASN A 25 18.78 -7.92 12.78
CA ASN A 25 19.49 -6.65 12.61
C ASN A 25 20.57 -6.46 13.69
N ILE A 26 20.30 -6.86 14.94
CA ILE A 26 21.30 -6.93 16.02
C ILE A 26 22.42 -7.91 15.63
N ALA A 27 22.08 -9.08 15.09
CA ALA A 27 23.06 -10.06 14.63
C ALA A 27 23.97 -9.50 13.52
N CYS A 28 23.45 -8.65 12.61
CA CYS A 28 24.27 -7.99 11.59
C CYS A 28 25.37 -7.11 12.22
N GLY A 29 25.12 -6.50 13.38
CA GLY A 29 26.11 -5.69 14.10
C GLY A 29 27.30 -6.49 14.63
N PHE A 30 27.14 -7.80 14.84
CA PHE A 30 28.20 -8.74 15.25
C PHE A 30 28.88 -9.46 14.09
N ALA A 31 28.46 -9.23 12.84
CA ALA A 31 29.03 -9.94 11.69
C ALA A 31 30.53 -9.64 11.52
N THR A 32 31.35 -10.68 11.37
CA THR A 32 32.81 -10.56 11.18
C THR A 32 33.22 -10.80 9.73
N SER A 33 32.40 -11.53 8.97
CA SER A 33 32.63 -11.83 7.55
C SER A 33 31.59 -11.17 6.64
N GLN A 34 31.99 -10.81 5.42
CA GLN A 34 31.11 -10.25 4.40
C GLN A 34 29.97 -11.21 4.03
N SER A 35 30.27 -12.51 3.90
CA SER A 35 29.26 -13.53 3.58
C SER A 35 28.22 -13.66 4.71
N GLN A 36 28.67 -13.58 5.95
CA GLN A 36 27.79 -13.60 7.13
C GLN A 36 26.87 -12.37 7.14
N LEU A 37 27.42 -11.18 6.85
CA LEU A 37 26.62 -9.95 6.77
C LEU A 37 25.55 -10.03 5.68
N PHE A 38 25.90 -10.52 4.50
CA PHE A 38 24.93 -10.68 3.40
C PHE A 38 23.83 -11.68 3.72
N PHE A 39 24.20 -12.82 4.32
CA PHE A 39 23.22 -13.83 4.75
C PHE A 39 22.25 -13.25 5.79
N LEU A 40 22.77 -12.61 6.85
CA LEU A 40 21.92 -12.01 7.89
C LEU A 40 21.03 -10.89 7.34
N ARG A 41 21.54 -10.07 6.42
CA ARG A 41 20.73 -9.03 5.76
C ARG A 41 19.62 -9.62 4.89
N LEU A 42 19.86 -10.74 4.21
CA LEU A 42 18.84 -11.45 3.44
C LEU A 42 17.70 -11.91 4.37
N LEU A 43 18.04 -12.57 5.48
CA LEU A 43 17.04 -13.02 6.46
C LEU A 43 16.28 -11.84 7.07
N ALA A 44 16.98 -10.76 7.44
CA ALA A 44 16.35 -9.55 7.97
C ALA A 44 15.37 -8.94 6.96
N GLY A 45 15.73 -8.92 5.67
CA GLY A 45 14.84 -8.47 4.59
C GLY A 45 13.56 -9.29 4.47
N ILE A 46 13.65 -10.62 4.58
CA ILE A 46 12.49 -11.52 4.58
C ILE A 46 11.58 -11.24 5.79
N ALA A 47 12.17 -11.04 6.98
CA ALA A 47 11.43 -10.74 8.20
C ALA A 47 10.70 -9.38 8.13
N ALA A 48 11.34 -8.35 7.58
CA ALA A 48 10.76 -7.00 7.44
C ALA A 48 9.67 -6.91 6.35
N GLY A 49 9.66 -7.81 5.37
CA GLY A 49 8.77 -7.73 4.21
C GLY A 49 7.28 -7.79 4.56
N GLY A 50 6.90 -8.67 5.48
CA GLY A 50 5.50 -8.83 5.90
C GLY A 50 4.93 -7.60 6.62
N PRO A 51 5.59 -7.09 7.69
CA PRO A 51 5.12 -5.92 8.41
C PRO A 51 4.88 -4.68 7.54
N ILE A 52 5.74 -4.43 6.55
CA ILE A 52 5.59 -3.29 5.61
C ILE A 52 4.31 -3.40 4.79
N CYS A 53 3.89 -4.62 4.42
CA CYS A 53 2.64 -4.83 3.70
C CYS A 53 1.43 -4.69 4.64
N LEU A 54 1.52 -5.23 5.86
CA LEU A 54 0.40 -5.22 6.82
C LEU A 54 0.08 -3.83 7.36
N SER A 55 1.06 -2.95 7.50
CA SER A 55 0.85 -1.59 8.01
C SER A 55 -0.19 -0.80 7.20
N GLN A 56 -0.15 -0.92 5.86
CA GLN A 56 -1.09 -0.25 4.96
C GLN A 56 -2.55 -0.72 5.19
N ILE A 57 -2.73 -1.99 5.52
CA ILE A 57 -4.04 -2.62 5.62
C ILE A 57 -4.65 -2.35 7.00
N ILE A 58 -3.84 -2.42 8.05
CA ILE A 58 -4.24 -2.06 9.41
C ILE A 58 -4.71 -0.60 9.43
N LEU A 59 -3.97 0.32 8.82
CA LEU A 59 -4.38 1.73 8.72
C LEU A 59 -5.70 1.91 7.96
N ALA A 60 -5.91 1.15 6.89
CA ALA A 60 -7.14 1.25 6.10
C ALA A 60 -8.37 0.62 6.77
N GLU A 61 -8.17 -0.26 7.75
CA GLU A 61 -9.25 -0.82 8.55
C GLU A 61 -9.55 0.00 9.80
N MET A 62 -8.53 0.53 10.47
CA MET A 62 -8.69 1.38 11.64
C MET A 62 -9.44 2.69 11.30
N TRP A 63 -9.16 3.27 10.13
CA TRP A 63 -9.89 4.43 9.62
C TRP A 63 -10.84 3.96 8.51
N GLY A 64 -12.14 4.09 8.71
CA GLY A 64 -13.14 3.64 7.73
C GLY A 64 -12.99 4.27 6.32
N ARG A 65 -13.76 3.77 5.34
CA ARG A 65 -13.64 4.12 3.90
C ARG A 65 -13.58 5.63 3.61
N ARG A 66 -14.28 6.49 4.38
CA ARG A 66 -14.27 7.95 4.21
C ARG A 66 -13.07 8.65 4.87
N ALA A 67 -12.57 8.17 6.01
CA ALA A 67 -11.58 8.88 6.82
C ALA A 67 -10.11 8.45 6.57
N ARG A 68 -9.88 7.28 5.94
CA ARG A 68 -8.53 6.74 5.70
C ARG A 68 -7.64 7.52 4.74
N GLY A 69 -8.19 8.52 4.04
CA GLY A 69 -7.44 9.29 3.05
C GLY A 69 -6.19 9.96 3.63
N THR A 70 -6.29 10.50 4.85
CA THR A 70 -5.17 11.17 5.53
C THR A 70 -4.14 10.17 6.09
N PRO A 71 -4.51 9.14 6.89
CA PRO A 71 -3.55 8.14 7.37
C PRO A 71 -2.82 7.40 6.25
N CYS A 72 -3.51 7.02 5.17
CA CYS A 72 -2.85 6.38 4.01
C CYS A 72 -1.85 7.32 3.32
N CYS A 73 -2.09 8.64 3.36
CA CYS A 73 -1.17 9.65 2.85
C CYS A 73 0.11 9.72 3.69
N LEU A 74 -0.04 9.73 5.03
CA LEU A 74 1.10 9.70 5.95
C LEU A 74 1.93 8.43 5.77
N ASN A 75 1.30 7.26 5.62
CA ASN A 75 2.04 6.01 5.37
C ASN A 75 2.84 6.06 4.05
N SER A 76 2.29 6.68 3.01
CA SER A 76 3.02 6.84 1.75
C SER A 76 4.19 7.80 1.87
N LEU A 77 4.06 8.83 2.71
CA LEU A 77 5.12 9.80 2.98
C LEU A 77 6.35 9.13 3.62
N VAL A 78 6.15 8.11 4.46
CA VAL A 78 7.24 7.33 5.08
C VAL A 78 8.17 6.70 4.04
N VAL A 79 7.67 6.34 2.86
CA VAL A 79 8.49 5.73 1.79
C VAL A 79 9.57 6.68 1.27
N VAL A 80 9.29 7.98 1.23
CA VAL A 80 10.25 8.99 0.75
C VAL A 80 11.02 9.57 1.91
N VAL A 81 10.32 10.01 2.96
CA VAL A 81 10.92 10.70 4.11
C VAL A 81 11.77 9.75 4.96
N GLY A 82 11.35 8.48 5.10
CA GLY A 82 12.08 7.49 5.90
C GLY A 82 13.50 7.24 5.38
N PRO A 83 13.70 6.85 4.11
CA PRO A 83 15.03 6.73 3.52
C PRO A 83 15.86 8.00 3.59
N SER A 84 15.25 9.19 3.46
CA SER A 84 15.98 10.45 3.57
C SER A 84 16.52 10.70 4.97
N ILE A 85 15.69 10.52 6.01
CA ILE A 85 16.15 10.64 7.41
C ILE A 85 17.20 9.57 7.70
N GLY A 86 17.01 8.34 7.21
CA GLY A 86 17.98 7.26 7.35
C GLY A 86 19.32 7.58 6.69
N ASN A 87 19.32 8.23 5.53
CA ASN A 87 20.53 8.66 4.84
C ASN A 87 21.26 9.77 5.59
N VAL A 88 20.54 10.76 6.13
CA VAL A 88 21.14 11.85 6.92
C VAL A 88 21.78 11.30 8.21
N LEU A 89 21.02 10.51 8.98
CA LEU A 89 21.54 9.87 10.19
C LEU A 89 22.69 8.91 9.87
N GLY A 90 22.60 8.18 8.75
CA GLY A 90 23.63 7.26 8.29
C GLY A 90 24.92 7.98 7.88
N GLY A 91 24.82 9.08 7.13
CA GLY A 91 25.95 9.91 6.73
C GLY A 91 26.70 10.46 7.94
N TRP A 92 25.96 11.06 8.89
CA TRP A 92 26.51 11.55 10.15
C TRP A 92 27.15 10.44 11.00
N THR A 93 26.50 9.26 11.08
CA THR A 93 27.02 8.12 11.85
C THR A 93 28.33 7.59 11.27
N ILE A 94 28.49 7.54 9.95
CA ILE A 94 29.70 7.02 9.30
C ILE A 94 30.90 7.94 9.51
N GLU A 95 30.68 9.25 9.60
CA GLU A 95 31.76 10.22 9.87
C GLU A 95 32.17 10.23 11.35
N SER A 96 31.22 10.02 12.27
CA SER A 96 31.48 10.12 13.72
C SER A 96 31.82 8.77 14.38
N PHE A 97 31.32 7.66 13.86
CA PHE A 97 31.37 6.34 14.51
C PHE A 97 31.68 5.20 13.52
N PRO A 98 32.15 4.05 14.01
CA PRO A 98 32.27 2.85 13.19
C PRO A 98 30.93 2.44 12.56
N TRP A 99 30.96 1.94 11.32
CA TRP A 99 29.77 1.53 10.55
C TRP A 99 28.81 0.57 11.28
N ARG A 100 29.31 -0.22 12.25
CA ARG A 100 28.50 -1.13 13.08
C ARG A 100 27.41 -0.38 13.85
N TRP A 101 27.63 0.88 14.21
CA TRP A 101 26.66 1.71 14.92
C TRP A 101 25.37 1.95 14.14
N ILE A 102 25.38 1.82 12.81
CA ILE A 102 24.17 1.87 11.98
C ILE A 102 23.20 0.76 12.40
N PHE A 103 23.71 -0.44 12.72
CA PHE A 103 22.90 -1.57 13.17
C PHE A 103 22.41 -1.40 14.61
N TRP A 104 23.24 -0.86 15.50
CA TRP A 104 22.85 -0.62 16.89
C TRP A 104 21.78 0.47 17.01
N ALA A 105 21.98 1.60 16.34
CA ALA A 105 21.03 2.71 16.34
C ALA A 105 19.67 2.29 15.76
N THR A 106 19.67 1.60 14.61
CA THR A 106 18.42 1.11 14.00
C THR A 106 17.71 0.07 14.86
N SER A 107 18.46 -0.80 15.56
CA SER A 107 17.88 -1.78 16.48
C SER A 107 17.23 -1.11 17.68
N LEU A 108 17.87 -0.10 18.28
CA LEU A 108 17.32 0.64 19.42
C LEU A 108 15.99 1.31 19.06
N ILE A 109 15.95 2.01 17.92
CA ILE A 109 14.73 2.66 17.43
C ILE A 109 13.63 1.61 17.16
N SER A 110 13.99 0.48 16.58
CA SER A 110 13.05 -0.60 16.27
C SER A 110 12.48 -1.27 17.53
N ILE A 111 13.28 -1.42 18.60
CA ILE A 111 12.83 -1.93 19.89
C ILE A 111 11.79 -1.00 20.51
N VAL A 112 12.07 0.31 20.54
CA VAL A 112 11.12 1.31 21.06
C VAL A 112 9.82 1.29 20.25
N GLN A 113 9.91 1.25 18.92
CA GLN A 113 8.74 1.11 18.05
C GLN A 113 7.95 -0.17 18.37
N GLN A 114 8.63 -1.31 18.56
CA GLN A 114 8.00 -2.58 18.86
C GLN A 114 7.27 -2.57 20.21
N ILE A 115 7.86 -1.95 21.24
CA ILE A 115 7.20 -1.76 22.54
C ILE A 115 5.91 -0.95 22.38
N LEU A 116 5.95 0.16 21.62
CA LEU A 116 4.77 0.97 21.35
C LEU A 116 3.68 0.16 20.60
N VAL A 117 4.06 -0.65 19.62
CA VAL A 117 3.12 -1.52 18.88
C VAL A 117 2.49 -2.59 19.80
N ILE A 118 3.22 -3.09 20.79
CA ILE A 118 2.69 -4.05 21.76
C ILE A 118 1.66 -3.38 22.67
N LEU A 119 1.94 -2.17 23.15
CA LEU A 119 1.09 -1.45 24.10
C LEU A 119 -0.15 -0.82 23.46
N PHE A 120 -0.04 -0.23 22.27
CA PHE A 120 -1.08 0.63 21.72
C PHE A 120 -1.87 0.06 20.55
N LEU A 121 -1.40 -1.01 19.89
CA LEU A 121 -2.05 -1.49 18.67
C LEU A 121 -3.02 -2.65 18.93
N PRO A 122 -4.35 -2.43 18.84
CA PRO A 122 -5.35 -3.49 18.97
C PRO A 122 -5.47 -4.33 17.68
N GLU A 123 -5.94 -5.58 17.82
CA GLU A 123 -6.20 -6.45 16.68
C GLU A 123 -7.26 -5.84 15.76
N THR A 124 -6.98 -5.84 14.45
CA THR A 124 -7.82 -5.17 13.45
C THR A 124 -8.58 -6.16 12.55
N ASN A 125 -8.19 -7.44 12.55
CA ASN A 125 -8.81 -8.45 11.68
C ASN A 125 -10.28 -8.70 12.04
N LYS A 126 -11.20 -8.35 11.12
CA LYS A 126 -12.66 -8.52 11.26
C LYS A 126 -13.09 -9.95 11.55
N ALA A 127 -12.43 -10.95 10.96
CA ALA A 127 -12.78 -12.36 11.15
C ALA A 127 -12.66 -12.80 12.62
N LYS A 128 -11.72 -12.24 13.38
CA LYS A 128 -11.55 -12.51 14.82
C LYS A 128 -12.51 -11.70 15.71
N LEU A 129 -12.91 -10.50 15.27
CA LEU A 129 -13.85 -9.67 16.03
C LEU A 129 -15.23 -10.34 16.09
N HIS A 130 -15.68 -10.96 15.00
CA HIS A 130 -16.94 -11.71 14.97
C HIS A 130 -16.92 -13.01 15.80
N THR A 131 -15.75 -13.62 16.03
CA THR A 131 -15.64 -14.82 16.88
C THR A 131 -15.63 -14.47 18.38
N THR A 132 -15.30 -13.22 18.73
CA THR A 132 -15.12 -12.79 20.13
C THR A 132 -16.36 -12.09 20.70
N SER A 133 -17.29 -11.64 19.84
CA SER A 133 -18.61 -11.17 20.28
C SER A 133 -19.60 -12.33 20.20
N PRO A 134 -19.95 -13.02 21.30
CA PRO A 134 -21.12 -13.88 21.33
C PRO A 134 -22.35 -12.96 21.42
N THR A 135 -22.59 -12.15 20.39
CA THR A 135 -23.93 -11.61 20.20
C THR A 135 -24.71 -12.76 19.59
N VAL A 136 -25.33 -13.57 20.45
CA VAL A 136 -26.40 -14.47 20.06
C VAL A 136 -27.36 -13.61 19.24
N GLN A 137 -27.31 -13.73 17.92
CA GLN A 137 -28.33 -13.13 17.09
C GLN A 137 -29.61 -13.87 17.44
N MET A 138 -30.51 -13.18 18.15
CA MET A 138 -31.79 -13.72 18.59
C MET A 138 -32.66 -14.19 17.41
N SER A 139 -32.28 -13.85 16.18
CA SER A 139 -32.85 -14.36 14.92
C SER A 139 -32.50 -15.81 14.58
N ASP A 140 -31.46 -16.38 15.18
CA ASP A 140 -31.06 -17.79 14.96
C ASP A 140 -31.74 -18.76 15.95
N ILE A 141 -32.49 -18.23 16.93
CA ILE A 141 -33.43 -19.03 17.69
C ILE A 141 -34.65 -19.25 16.81
N LYS A 142 -34.63 -20.32 16.01
CA LYS A 142 -35.87 -20.85 15.44
C LYS A 142 -36.81 -21.17 16.59
N LEU A 143 -37.89 -20.41 16.73
CA LEU A 143 -38.98 -20.63 17.68
C LEU A 143 -39.58 -22.05 17.56
N SER A 144 -39.28 -22.77 16.47
CA SER A 144 -39.68 -24.17 16.24
C SER A 144 -38.97 -25.19 17.15
N ASN A 145 -37.89 -24.82 17.83
CA ASN A 145 -37.12 -25.73 18.69
C ASN A 145 -37.33 -25.46 20.19
N ILE A 146 -38.25 -24.54 20.54
CA ILE A 146 -38.72 -24.41 21.91
C ILE A 146 -39.83 -25.46 22.08
N THR A 147 -39.45 -26.68 22.46
CA THR A 147 -40.40 -27.63 23.06
C THR A 147 -40.81 -27.02 24.40
N ILE A 148 -41.99 -26.40 24.42
CA ILE A 148 -42.71 -26.17 25.66
C ILE A 148 -43.02 -27.57 26.19
N VAL A 149 -42.40 -27.92 27.32
CA VAL A 149 -42.82 -29.08 28.09
C VAL A 149 -44.19 -28.68 28.65
N ASP A 150 -45.26 -29.15 28.00
CA ASP A 150 -46.62 -29.04 28.53
C ASP A 150 -46.67 -29.90 29.78
N ASP A 151 -46.81 -29.24 30.93
CA ASP A 151 -47.19 -29.88 32.18
C ASP A 151 -48.70 -30.09 32.11
N ASP A 152 -49.09 -31.35 32.17
CA ASP A 152 -50.46 -31.82 32.10
C ASP A 152 -51.31 -31.14 33.19
N GLN A 153 -52.47 -30.61 32.80
CA GLN A 153 -53.76 -30.56 33.53
C GLN A 153 -54.52 -29.23 33.34
N SER A 154 -55.55 -29.25 32.49
CA SER A 154 -56.96 -29.11 32.91
C SER A 154 -57.87 -28.88 31.70
N GLN A 155 -58.99 -29.61 31.74
CA GLN A 155 -60.04 -29.70 30.73
C GLN A 155 -60.82 -28.37 30.51
N ILE A 156 -61.50 -28.27 29.36
CA ILE A 156 -62.95 -27.97 29.16
C ILE A 156 -63.24 -27.13 27.88
N ILE A 157 -63.86 -27.80 26.89
CA ILE A 157 -65.01 -27.45 26.01
C ILE A 157 -64.92 -26.32 24.93
N HIS A 158 -65.18 -26.76 23.67
CA HIS A 158 -65.66 -26.18 22.39
C HIS A 158 -66.50 -24.85 22.36
N PRO A 159 -67.01 -24.35 21.19
CA PRO A 159 -66.44 -24.08 19.84
C PRO A 159 -66.89 -22.70 19.22
N ASN A 160 -66.45 -22.41 17.98
CA ASN A 160 -67.04 -21.50 16.96
C ASN A 160 -67.13 -19.97 17.20
N SER A 161 -66.53 -19.19 16.29
CA SER A 161 -67.28 -18.27 15.42
C SER A 161 -66.37 -17.57 14.40
N GLU A 162 -66.84 -17.58 13.15
CA GLU A 162 -66.35 -16.76 12.05
C GLU A 162 -66.62 -15.27 12.30
N SER A 163 -65.69 -14.39 11.93
CA SER A 163 -66.03 -13.11 11.27
C SER A 163 -64.79 -12.45 10.65
N LYS A 164 -64.82 -12.34 9.32
CA LYS A 164 -64.16 -11.26 8.54
C LYS A 164 -65.26 -10.21 8.22
N PRO A 165 -64.95 -9.07 7.59
CA PRO A 165 -63.87 -8.10 7.82
C PRO A 165 -64.44 -6.65 7.91
N LYS A 166 -63.68 -5.65 8.38
CA LYS A 166 -64.00 -4.23 8.10
C LYS A 166 -62.75 -3.44 7.73
N SER A 167 -62.79 -2.91 6.51
CA SER A 167 -61.89 -1.96 5.88
C SER A 167 -62.25 -0.52 6.24
N ILE A 168 -61.28 0.32 6.60
CA ILE A 168 -61.29 1.77 6.33
C ILE A 168 -59.85 2.25 6.07
N ASP A 169 -59.63 2.62 4.81
CA ASP A 169 -58.86 3.72 4.24
C ASP A 169 -57.48 4.15 4.78
N GLY A 170 -56.55 4.26 3.82
CA GLY A 170 -55.84 5.53 3.64
C GLY A 170 -54.37 5.58 4.06
N LYS A 171 -53.50 4.82 3.38
CA LYS A 171 -52.21 5.32 2.84
C LYS A 171 -51.52 4.19 2.08
N SER A 172 -51.40 4.35 0.77
CA SER A 172 -50.54 3.53 -0.07
C SER A 172 -49.08 3.85 0.26
N THR A 173 -48.55 3.19 1.29
CA THR A 173 -47.11 3.07 1.49
C THR A 173 -46.66 1.99 0.51
N ARG A 174 -46.03 2.40 -0.60
CA ARG A 174 -45.24 1.46 -1.43
C ARG A 174 -44.39 0.62 -0.47
N PRO A 175 -44.32 -0.71 -0.62
CA PRO A 175 -43.36 -1.48 0.14
C PRO A 175 -42.00 -0.88 -0.18
N SER A 176 -41.38 -0.28 0.83
CA SER A 176 -39.96 0.02 0.79
C SER A 176 -39.30 -1.33 0.55
N THR A 177 -38.88 -1.57 -0.70
CA THR A 177 -37.87 -2.57 -1.01
C THR A 177 -36.83 -2.47 0.09
N PRO A 178 -36.49 -3.56 0.79
CA PRO A 178 -35.39 -3.51 1.73
C PRO A 178 -34.24 -2.90 0.95
N VAL A 179 -33.65 -1.83 1.49
CA VAL A 179 -32.38 -1.33 0.98
C VAL A 179 -31.43 -2.48 1.22
N GLN A 180 -31.33 -3.33 0.20
CA GLN A 180 -30.37 -4.40 0.09
C GLN A 180 -29.06 -3.66 0.13
N GLU A 181 -28.49 -3.59 1.33
CA GLU A 181 -27.13 -3.14 1.57
C GLU A 181 -26.33 -3.82 0.48
N ASN A 182 -25.83 -3.02 -0.47
CA ASN A 182 -25.22 -3.51 -1.70
C ASN A 182 -24.09 -4.45 -1.29
N SER A 183 -24.42 -5.75 -1.18
CA SER A 183 -23.50 -6.85 -1.18
C SER A 183 -22.70 -6.60 -2.44
N THR A 184 -21.47 -6.16 -2.23
CA THR A 184 -20.61 -5.70 -3.30
C THR A 184 -20.58 -6.80 -4.34
N LEU A 185 -20.92 -6.48 -5.59
CA LEU A 185 -20.82 -7.36 -6.76
C LEU A 185 -19.47 -8.13 -6.84
N ASP A 186 -18.47 -7.77 -6.04
CA ASP A 186 -17.17 -8.43 -5.90
C ASP A 186 -17.15 -9.68 -4.99
N GLN A 187 -18.14 -9.93 -4.14
CA GLN A 187 -18.20 -11.16 -3.31
C GLN A 187 -18.34 -12.43 -4.17
N HIS A 188 -18.89 -12.32 -5.40
CA HIS A 188 -19.01 -13.42 -6.35
C HIS A 188 -17.74 -13.69 -7.19
N ARG A 189 -16.70 -12.85 -7.09
CA ARG A 189 -15.48 -13.00 -7.92
C ARG A 189 -14.57 -14.14 -7.46
N PHE A 190 -14.70 -14.60 -6.22
CA PHE A 190 -13.87 -15.64 -5.62
C PHE A 190 -14.68 -16.88 -5.25
N SER A 191 -15.29 -17.52 -6.26
CA SER A 191 -15.64 -18.94 -6.10
C SER A 191 -14.34 -19.74 -6.04
N GLN A 192 -14.14 -20.50 -4.96
CA GLN A 192 -12.88 -21.22 -4.71
C GLN A 192 -12.50 -22.09 -5.90
N PRO A 193 -11.29 -21.95 -6.48
CA PRO A 193 -10.87 -22.82 -7.56
C PRO A 193 -10.57 -24.23 -7.02
N LYS A 194 -10.93 -25.24 -7.82
CA LYS A 194 -10.80 -26.68 -7.52
C LYS A 194 -9.32 -27.09 -7.32
N LEU A 195 -9.11 -27.99 -6.36
CA LEU A 195 -7.96 -28.86 -5.99
C LEU A 195 -6.52 -28.54 -6.46
N LEU A 196 -6.29 -28.13 -7.71
CA LEU A 196 -4.98 -27.79 -8.30
C LEU A 196 -4.41 -26.44 -7.82
N THR A 197 -5.26 -25.52 -7.41
CA THR A 197 -4.89 -24.19 -6.89
C THR A 197 -4.37 -24.20 -5.45
N LYS A 198 -4.31 -25.36 -4.80
CA LYS A 198 -3.84 -25.50 -3.41
C LYS A 198 -2.32 -25.28 -3.24
N PHE A 199 -1.55 -25.38 -4.33
CA PHE A 199 -0.09 -25.24 -4.30
C PHE A 199 0.43 -23.82 -4.56
N ILE A 200 -0.34 -22.96 -5.24
CA ILE A 200 0.11 -21.60 -5.57
C ILE A 200 -0.30 -20.63 -4.45
N PRO A 201 0.64 -19.87 -3.87
CA PRO A 201 0.32 -18.82 -2.90
C PRO A 201 -0.72 -17.83 -3.47
N PRO A 202 -1.76 -17.46 -2.71
CA PRO A 202 -2.82 -16.56 -3.18
C PRO A 202 -2.32 -15.26 -3.85
N PRO A 203 -1.26 -14.57 -3.35
CA PRO A 203 -0.74 -13.37 -4.02
C PRO A 203 -0.21 -13.64 -5.43
N LEU A 204 0.45 -14.79 -5.65
CA LEU A 204 0.98 -15.14 -6.97
C LEU A 204 -0.16 -15.48 -7.93
N TRP A 205 -1.18 -16.17 -7.45
CA TRP A 205 -2.33 -16.49 -8.28
C TRP A 205 -3.07 -15.22 -8.73
N ILE A 206 -3.37 -14.29 -7.80
CA ILE A 206 -4.01 -13.00 -8.09
C ILE A 206 -3.20 -12.19 -9.11
N PHE A 207 -1.87 -12.19 -8.97
CA PHE A 207 -0.98 -11.43 -9.86
C PHE A 207 -1.10 -11.83 -11.33
N PHE A 208 -1.17 -13.13 -11.63
CA PHE A 208 -1.22 -13.63 -13.01
C PHE A 208 -2.62 -13.64 -13.63
N HIS A 209 -3.68 -13.69 -12.81
CA HIS A 209 -5.05 -13.84 -13.30
C HIS A 209 -5.86 -12.55 -13.27
N ASP A 210 -5.50 -11.58 -12.42
CA ASP A 210 -6.19 -10.29 -12.37
C ASP A 210 -5.44 -9.20 -13.17
N PRO A 211 -5.95 -8.80 -14.37
CA PRO A 211 -5.28 -7.81 -15.21
C PRO A 211 -5.19 -6.43 -14.54
N LEU A 212 -6.11 -6.11 -13.63
CA LEU A 212 -6.11 -4.83 -12.91
C LEU A 212 -4.94 -4.76 -11.93
N VAL A 213 -4.69 -5.85 -11.20
CA VAL A 213 -3.55 -5.95 -10.28
C VAL A 213 -2.25 -5.91 -11.05
N PHE A 214 -2.17 -6.61 -12.18
CA PHE A 214 -1.00 -6.59 -13.05
C PHE A 214 -0.69 -5.16 -13.53
N ILE A 215 -1.68 -4.44 -14.08
CA ILE A 215 -1.50 -3.05 -14.54
C ILE A 215 -1.02 -2.13 -13.42
N LEU A 216 -1.67 -2.20 -12.25
CA LEU A 216 -1.29 -1.39 -11.09
C LEU A 216 0.10 -1.76 -10.55
N SER A 217 0.50 -3.02 -10.66
CA SER A 217 1.83 -3.47 -10.24
C SER A 217 2.94 -2.96 -11.16
N VAL A 218 2.72 -2.94 -12.49
CA VAL A 218 3.66 -2.39 -13.46
C VAL A 218 3.82 -0.88 -13.25
N GLN A 219 2.69 -0.19 -13.06
CA GLN A 219 2.71 1.24 -12.75
C GLN A 219 3.50 1.53 -11.46
N MET A 220 3.24 0.76 -10.40
CA MET A 220 3.94 0.90 -9.11
C MET A 220 5.42 0.57 -9.23
N GLY A 221 5.76 -0.45 -10.00
CA GLY A 221 7.14 -0.84 -10.26
C GLY A 221 7.94 0.31 -10.88
N MET A 222 7.45 0.82 -11.99
CA MET A 222 8.11 1.92 -12.71
C MET A 222 8.33 3.18 -11.87
N ILE A 223 7.36 3.55 -11.02
CA ILE A 223 7.53 4.69 -10.11
C ILE A 223 8.72 4.44 -9.16
N TYR A 224 8.82 3.24 -8.63
CA TYR A 224 9.88 2.84 -7.73
C TYR A 224 11.23 2.65 -8.41
N ALA A 225 11.25 2.17 -9.65
CA ALA A 225 12.46 2.04 -10.43
C ALA A 225 13.14 3.40 -10.61
N LEU A 226 12.38 4.43 -11.02
CA LEU A 226 12.89 5.81 -11.14
C LEU A 226 13.33 6.38 -9.79
N PHE A 227 12.52 6.18 -8.74
CA PHE A 227 12.85 6.62 -7.39
C PHE A 227 14.19 6.02 -6.90
N TYR A 228 14.34 4.70 -6.95
CA TYR A 228 15.55 4.03 -6.44
C TYR A 228 16.77 4.31 -7.32
N MET A 229 16.60 4.48 -8.62
CA MET A 229 17.68 4.79 -9.53
C MET A 229 18.34 6.14 -9.22
N VAL A 230 17.51 7.17 -8.99
CA VAL A 230 18.03 8.46 -8.53
C VAL A 230 18.54 8.34 -7.09
N GLN A 231 17.75 7.79 -6.18
CA GLN A 231 18.07 7.68 -4.75
C GLN A 231 19.43 7.01 -4.48
N THR A 232 19.77 5.96 -5.22
CA THR A 232 21.03 5.23 -5.06
C THR A 232 22.25 6.01 -5.57
N ARG A 233 22.05 6.96 -6.50
CA ARG A 233 23.12 7.78 -7.05
C ARG A 233 23.36 9.08 -6.27
N ILE A 234 22.37 9.62 -5.55
CA ILE A 234 22.44 10.94 -4.87
C ILE A 234 23.75 11.12 -4.10
N ILE A 235 23.98 10.33 -3.05
CA ILE A 235 25.15 10.51 -2.16
C ILE A 235 26.45 10.35 -2.95
N SER A 236 26.50 9.36 -3.84
CA SER A 236 27.67 9.09 -4.66
C SER A 236 27.97 10.24 -5.65
N PHE A 237 26.95 10.91 -6.17
CA PHE A 237 27.10 12.09 -7.03
C PHE A 237 27.71 13.28 -6.27
N TYR A 238 27.11 13.69 -5.14
CA TYR A 238 27.63 14.84 -4.38
C TYR A 238 29.01 14.55 -3.76
N HIS A 239 29.23 13.34 -3.24
CA HIS A 239 30.49 12.99 -2.59
C HIS A 239 31.62 12.76 -3.60
N HIS A 240 31.41 11.96 -4.66
CA HIS A 240 32.48 11.64 -5.60
C HIS A 240 32.62 12.64 -6.75
N ASP A 241 31.51 13.15 -7.30
CA ASP A 241 31.57 14.01 -8.48
C ASP A 241 31.74 15.50 -8.09
N LEU A 242 31.06 15.97 -7.03
CA LEU A 242 31.19 17.33 -6.49
C LEU A 242 32.22 17.49 -5.36
N LYS A 243 32.80 16.38 -4.85
CA LYS A 243 33.82 16.36 -3.78
C LYS A 243 33.36 16.96 -2.45
N GLU A 244 32.08 16.87 -2.14
CA GLU A 244 31.54 17.31 -0.84
C GLU A 244 31.76 16.27 0.27
N SER A 245 31.62 16.66 1.55
CA SER A 245 31.64 15.71 2.65
C SER A 245 30.46 14.72 2.58
N THR A 246 30.56 13.57 3.27
CA THR A 246 29.48 12.57 3.26
C THR A 246 28.25 13.10 3.99
N GLU A 247 28.47 13.86 5.06
CA GLU A 247 27.41 14.57 5.78
C GLU A 247 26.67 15.54 4.85
N MET A 248 27.37 16.48 4.19
CA MET A 248 26.73 17.45 3.29
C MET A 248 26.03 16.76 2.10
N SER A 249 26.66 15.74 1.52
CA SER A 249 26.07 14.94 0.43
C SER A 249 24.76 14.28 0.84
N SER A 250 24.62 13.88 2.11
CA SER A 250 23.40 13.25 2.62
C SER A 250 22.26 14.25 2.84
N LEU A 251 22.55 15.53 3.06
CA LEU A 251 21.53 16.57 3.25
C LEU A 251 20.72 16.84 1.97
N HIS A 252 21.32 16.70 0.78
CA HIS A 252 20.62 16.90 -0.50
C HIS A 252 19.41 15.96 -0.68
N VAL A 253 19.43 14.79 -0.01
CA VAL A 253 18.30 13.84 0.00
C VAL A 253 17.04 14.46 0.66
N LEU A 254 17.20 15.46 1.52
CA LEU A 254 16.07 16.18 2.14
C LEU A 254 15.24 16.98 1.13
N SER A 255 15.83 17.40 0.00
CA SER A 255 15.07 18.08 -1.06
C SER A 255 13.92 17.20 -1.57
N MET A 256 14.20 15.90 -1.76
CA MET A 256 13.20 14.92 -2.16
C MET A 256 12.09 14.75 -1.10
N SER A 257 12.46 14.76 0.19
CA SER A 257 11.49 14.75 1.30
C SER A 257 10.60 16.00 1.30
N LEU A 258 11.17 17.18 1.06
CA LEU A 258 10.42 18.43 1.02
C LEU A 258 9.37 18.41 -0.11
N GLY A 259 9.77 17.92 -1.28
CA GLY A 259 8.86 17.69 -2.41
C GLY A 259 7.71 16.75 -2.05
N ALA A 260 8.02 15.63 -1.38
CA ALA A 260 7.03 14.67 -0.93
C ALA A 260 6.05 15.25 0.12
N ILE A 261 6.54 16.07 1.06
CA ILE A 261 5.69 16.73 2.08
C ILE A 261 4.76 17.75 1.41
N CYS A 262 5.28 18.57 0.48
CA CYS A 262 4.50 19.53 -0.29
C CYS A 262 3.40 18.84 -1.11
N ALA A 263 3.76 17.79 -1.86
CA ALA A 263 2.81 16.99 -2.63
C ALA A 263 1.76 16.32 -1.74
N SER A 264 2.15 15.76 -0.58
CA SER A 264 1.24 15.12 0.37
C SER A 264 0.17 16.09 0.89
N LYS A 265 0.56 17.32 1.25
CA LYS A 265 -0.37 18.38 1.67
C LYS A 265 -1.33 18.77 0.54
N LEU A 266 -0.80 18.98 -0.67
CA LEU A 266 -1.60 19.36 -1.83
C LEU A 266 -2.57 18.26 -2.26
N ASN A 267 -2.15 16.99 -2.15
CA ASN A 267 -2.98 15.84 -2.48
C ASN A 267 -4.09 15.63 -1.43
N THR A 268 -3.83 15.91 -0.15
CA THR A 268 -4.81 15.70 0.94
C THR A 268 -5.90 16.77 0.97
N ARG A 269 -5.58 18.04 0.69
CA ARG A 269 -6.53 19.16 0.80
C ARG A 269 -6.90 19.81 -0.55
N GLY A 270 -5.98 19.82 -1.50
CA GLY A 270 -6.06 20.68 -2.69
C GLY A 270 -6.68 20.01 -3.91
N LEU A 271 -6.25 18.81 -4.29
CA LEU A 271 -6.50 18.33 -5.66
C LEU A 271 -7.99 18.02 -5.94
N SER A 272 -8.71 17.43 -4.99
CA SER A 272 -10.17 17.25 -5.12
C SER A 272 -10.90 18.60 -5.09
N ALA A 273 -10.53 19.49 -4.16
CA ALA A 273 -11.15 20.81 -4.02
C ALA A 273 -10.92 21.72 -5.23
N ILE A 274 -9.76 21.63 -5.88
CA ILE A 274 -9.41 22.36 -7.11
C ILE A 274 -10.25 21.83 -8.28
N CYS A 275 -10.35 20.52 -8.46
CA CYS A 275 -11.20 19.93 -9.50
C CYS A 275 -12.68 20.29 -9.32
N ASP A 276 -13.15 20.30 -8.06
CA ASP A 276 -14.52 20.69 -7.72
C ASP A 276 -14.76 22.19 -7.97
N ARG A 277 -13.79 23.06 -7.61
CA ARG A 277 -13.86 24.51 -7.82
C ARG A 277 -13.84 24.88 -9.31
N LEU A 278 -13.10 24.13 -10.12
CA LEU A 278 -13.02 24.35 -11.56
C LEU A 278 -14.21 23.74 -12.32
N ARG A 279 -15.17 23.07 -11.64
CA ARG A 279 -16.34 22.39 -12.24
C ARG A 279 -15.98 21.49 -13.42
N ILE A 280 -14.77 20.94 -13.44
CA ILE A 280 -14.27 20.09 -14.54
C ILE A 280 -15.05 18.76 -14.60
N VAL A 281 -15.83 18.42 -13.56
CA VAL A 281 -16.39 17.08 -13.39
C VAL A 281 -17.88 17.11 -13.04
N SER A 282 -18.66 16.31 -13.76
CA SER A 282 -20.09 16.05 -13.50
C SER A 282 -20.29 15.22 -12.21
N GLU A 283 -21.35 15.53 -11.45
CA GLU A 283 -21.74 14.82 -10.21
C GLU A 283 -21.78 13.29 -10.38
N ARG A 284 -22.26 12.80 -11.54
CA ARG A 284 -22.41 11.36 -11.81
C ARG A 284 -21.09 10.59 -11.87
N SER A 285 -19.98 11.28 -12.08
CA SER A 285 -18.64 10.65 -12.08
C SER A 285 -18.00 10.54 -10.69
N ARG A 286 -18.58 11.19 -9.66
CA ARG A 286 -18.01 11.29 -8.31
C ARG A 286 -18.07 9.97 -7.52
N ASP A 287 -19.08 9.14 -7.81
CA ASP A 287 -19.30 7.87 -7.11
C ASP A 287 -18.44 6.70 -7.61
N ARG A 288 -17.73 6.87 -8.74
CA ARG A 288 -16.88 5.83 -9.31
C ARG A 288 -15.55 5.76 -8.55
N PRO A 289 -15.08 4.57 -8.10
CA PRO A 289 -13.80 4.45 -7.42
C PRO A 289 -12.60 4.87 -8.31
N GLU A 290 -12.77 4.81 -9.64
CA GLU A 290 -11.79 5.27 -10.64
C GLU A 290 -11.57 6.78 -10.63
N TYR A 291 -12.51 7.57 -10.07
CA TYR A 291 -12.35 9.02 -9.85
C TYR A 291 -11.04 9.33 -9.12
N LYS A 292 -10.66 8.44 -8.20
CA LYS A 292 -9.50 8.59 -7.33
C LYS A 292 -8.20 8.67 -8.14
N PHE A 293 -8.08 8.01 -9.29
CA PHE A 293 -6.85 7.95 -10.08
C PHE A 293 -6.43 9.30 -10.70
N ARG A 294 -7.33 10.27 -10.82
CA ARG A 294 -6.97 11.64 -11.27
C ARG A 294 -5.96 12.33 -10.37
N CYS A 295 -5.92 11.96 -9.09
CA CYS A 295 -4.93 12.50 -8.18
C CYS A 295 -3.48 12.12 -8.56
N MET A 296 -3.30 11.16 -9.47
CA MET A 296 -2.00 10.73 -9.95
C MET A 296 -1.50 11.57 -11.13
N ILE A 297 -2.37 12.35 -11.80
CA ILE A 297 -2.02 13.10 -13.02
C ILE A 297 -0.83 14.05 -12.82
N PRO A 298 -0.75 14.85 -11.75
CA PRO A 298 0.43 15.68 -11.53
C PRO A 298 1.72 14.85 -11.37
N GLY A 299 1.62 13.67 -10.76
CA GLY A 299 2.75 12.76 -10.53
C GLY A 299 3.29 12.14 -11.79
N ILE A 300 2.42 11.90 -12.77
CA ILE A 300 2.78 11.37 -14.09
C ILE A 300 3.83 12.23 -14.79
N LEU A 301 3.75 13.55 -14.64
CA LEU A 301 4.66 14.49 -15.27
C LEU A 301 5.86 14.80 -14.37
N LEU A 302 5.62 15.09 -13.09
CA LEU A 302 6.68 15.48 -12.16
C LEU A 302 7.75 14.40 -11.96
N LEU A 303 7.35 13.13 -11.92
CA LEU A 303 8.26 12.02 -11.67
C LEU A 303 9.32 11.87 -12.78
N PRO A 304 8.95 11.67 -14.07
CA PRO A 304 9.93 11.56 -15.14
C PRO A 304 10.69 12.87 -15.37
N ILE A 305 10.05 14.04 -15.19
CA ILE A 305 10.74 15.34 -15.28
C ILE A 305 11.82 15.45 -14.20
N GLY A 306 11.51 15.12 -12.95
CA GLY A 306 12.48 15.17 -11.84
C GLY A 306 13.66 14.22 -12.06
N ALA A 307 13.38 12.99 -12.49
CA ALA A 307 14.40 12.00 -12.85
C ALA A 307 15.26 12.44 -14.05
N PHE A 308 14.64 13.01 -15.08
CA PHE A 308 15.33 13.51 -16.27
C PHE A 308 16.22 14.72 -15.94
N CYS A 309 15.70 15.69 -15.19
CA CYS A 309 16.48 16.83 -14.73
C CYS A 309 17.71 16.34 -13.97
N PHE A 310 17.54 15.48 -12.96
CA PHE A 310 18.68 14.95 -12.21
C PHE A 310 19.70 14.24 -13.12
N GLY A 311 19.24 13.41 -14.08
CA GLY A 311 20.10 12.68 -15.01
C GLY A 311 20.83 13.54 -16.05
N LEU A 312 20.22 14.62 -16.54
CA LEU A 312 20.86 15.56 -17.47
C LEU A 312 21.91 16.42 -16.75
N ILE A 313 21.61 16.80 -15.51
CA ILE A 313 22.43 17.72 -14.73
C ILE A 313 23.70 17.03 -14.23
N THR A 314 23.71 15.70 -14.05
CA THR A 314 24.95 15.00 -13.65
C THR A 314 26.10 15.17 -14.65
N ASN A 315 25.81 15.52 -15.91
CA ASN A 315 26.81 15.79 -16.93
C ASN A 315 27.38 17.21 -16.85
N ILE A 316 26.52 18.16 -16.45
CA ILE A 316 26.89 19.57 -16.35
C ILE A 316 27.40 19.78 -14.92
N LYS A 317 28.71 20.01 -14.75
CA LYS A 317 29.33 20.38 -13.46
C LYS A 317 28.85 21.76 -12.98
N SER A 318 27.55 21.91 -12.77
CA SER A 318 26.85 23.11 -12.37
C SER A 318 26.51 23.08 -10.88
N SER A 319 25.95 24.19 -10.40
CA SER A 319 25.55 24.40 -9.01
C SER A 319 24.66 23.28 -8.44
N TRP A 320 24.84 23.00 -7.15
CA TRP A 320 24.09 21.99 -6.36
C TRP A 320 22.55 22.21 -6.35
N LEU A 321 22.10 23.43 -6.63
CA LEU A 321 20.69 23.81 -6.57
C LEU A 321 19.83 23.11 -7.62
N LEU A 322 20.35 22.98 -8.85
CA LEU A 322 19.56 22.46 -9.96
C LEU A 322 19.25 20.96 -9.83
N PRO A 323 20.21 20.08 -9.46
CA PRO A 323 19.88 18.69 -9.15
C PRO A 323 18.92 18.58 -7.96
N ASP A 324 19.04 19.43 -6.93
CA ASP A 324 18.11 19.47 -5.81
C ASP A 324 16.68 19.81 -6.24
N VAL A 325 16.48 20.73 -7.19
CA VAL A 325 15.15 21.00 -7.78
C VAL A 325 14.62 19.75 -8.49
N GLY A 326 15.47 18.99 -9.18
CA GLY A 326 15.12 17.69 -9.76
C GLY A 326 14.66 16.68 -8.70
N LEU A 327 15.39 16.59 -7.58
CA LEU A 327 15.04 15.73 -6.44
C LEU A 327 13.71 16.13 -5.79
N PHE A 328 13.44 17.43 -5.64
CA PHE A 328 12.17 17.95 -5.16
C PHE A 328 11.01 17.49 -6.05
N CYS A 329 11.13 17.66 -7.36
CA CYS A 329 10.13 17.22 -8.35
C CYS A 329 9.93 15.71 -8.32
N LEU A 330 11.00 14.93 -8.20
CA LEU A 330 10.95 13.48 -8.08
C LEU A 330 10.15 13.05 -6.84
N GLY A 331 10.48 13.60 -5.66
CA GLY A 331 9.79 13.28 -4.41
C GLY A 331 8.31 13.64 -4.43
N ALA A 332 7.96 14.78 -5.03
CA ALA A 332 6.58 15.16 -5.25
C ALA A 332 5.85 14.19 -6.22
N GLY A 333 6.52 13.78 -7.31
CA GLY A 333 6.00 12.82 -8.29
C GLY A 333 5.65 11.46 -7.68
N VAL A 334 6.52 10.93 -6.82
CA VAL A 334 6.31 9.67 -6.08
C VAL A 334 5.02 9.73 -5.25
N ILE A 335 4.79 10.80 -4.50
CA ILE A 335 3.60 10.92 -3.64
C ILE A 335 2.29 11.01 -4.43
N PHE A 336 2.28 11.73 -5.55
CA PHE A 336 1.10 11.77 -6.42
C PHE A 336 0.82 10.39 -7.05
N GLY A 337 1.86 9.65 -7.46
CA GLY A 337 1.74 8.32 -8.07
C GLY A 337 1.29 7.22 -7.11
N PHE A 338 1.55 7.32 -5.80
CA PHE A 338 1.28 6.21 -4.87
C PHE A 338 -0.16 6.13 -4.36
N ARG A 339 -0.82 7.28 -4.24
CA ARG A 339 -1.78 7.47 -3.14
C ARG A 339 -3.11 6.74 -3.29
N LYS A 340 -3.44 6.24 -4.49
CA LYS A 340 -4.79 5.72 -4.77
C LYS A 340 -4.85 4.26 -5.21
N ALA A 341 -3.78 3.70 -5.78
CA ALA A 341 -3.76 2.30 -6.18
C ALA A 341 -3.89 1.35 -4.98
N GLY A 342 -3.11 1.55 -3.90
CA GLY A 342 -3.23 0.71 -2.70
C GLY A 342 -4.60 0.81 -2.03
N SER A 343 -5.13 2.03 -1.92
CA SER A 343 -6.47 2.29 -1.36
C SER A 343 -7.60 1.69 -2.22
N TYR A 344 -7.40 1.63 -3.54
CA TYR A 344 -8.31 1.03 -4.51
C TYR A 344 -8.29 -0.50 -4.44
N ILE A 345 -7.10 -1.12 -4.31
CA ILE A 345 -6.99 -2.57 -4.09
C ILE A 345 -7.68 -2.98 -2.80
N ILE A 346 -7.50 -2.23 -1.71
CA ILE A 346 -8.18 -2.51 -0.43
C ILE A 346 -9.71 -2.42 -0.57
N ASP A 347 -10.22 -1.45 -1.35
CA ASP A 347 -11.66 -1.32 -1.61
C ASP A 347 -12.21 -2.46 -2.46
N THR A 348 -11.41 -2.98 -3.39
CA THR A 348 -11.86 -3.95 -4.40
C THR A 348 -11.78 -5.37 -3.87
N PHE A 349 -10.75 -5.70 -3.09
CA PHE A 349 -10.48 -7.07 -2.63
C PHE A 349 -10.96 -7.36 -1.20
N GLY A 350 -11.38 -6.35 -0.43
CA GLY A 350 -12.01 -6.52 0.88
C GLY A 350 -11.20 -7.43 1.82
N ASP A 351 -11.70 -8.63 2.08
CA ASP A 351 -11.10 -9.60 3.00
C ASP A 351 -9.76 -10.18 2.50
N GLN A 352 -9.58 -10.30 1.18
CA GLN A 352 -8.33 -10.74 0.54
C GLN A 352 -7.40 -9.56 0.17
N ALA A 353 -7.65 -8.36 0.72
CA ALA A 353 -6.85 -7.17 0.43
C ALA A 353 -5.35 -7.35 0.76
N ALA A 354 -5.01 -8.19 1.75
CA ALA A 354 -3.61 -8.45 2.10
C ALA A 354 -2.87 -9.21 1.00
N SER A 355 -3.50 -10.25 0.47
CA SER A 355 -2.94 -11.02 -0.64
C SER A 355 -2.87 -10.18 -1.93
N ALA A 356 -3.88 -9.37 -2.23
CA ALA A 356 -3.89 -8.50 -3.40
C ALA A 356 -2.85 -7.37 -3.34
N LEU A 357 -2.63 -6.75 -2.17
CA LEU A 357 -1.57 -5.76 -1.99
C LEU A 357 -0.18 -6.36 -2.10
N ALA A 358 0.01 -7.59 -1.59
CA ALA A 358 1.26 -8.32 -1.76
C ALA A 358 1.54 -8.59 -3.25
N ALA A 359 0.52 -8.99 -4.01
CA ALA A 359 0.59 -9.16 -5.47
C ALA A 359 0.97 -7.86 -6.18
N MET A 360 0.29 -6.75 -5.87
CA MET A 360 0.57 -5.43 -6.44
C MET A 360 2.02 -4.98 -6.22
N HIS A 361 2.64 -5.35 -5.10
CA HIS A 361 4.02 -4.97 -4.80
C HIS A 361 5.09 -5.89 -5.40
N LEU A 362 4.73 -7.00 -6.05
CA LEU A 362 5.70 -8.00 -6.51
C LEU A 362 6.75 -7.43 -7.47
N ILE A 363 6.32 -6.78 -8.55
CA ILE A 363 7.21 -6.19 -9.58
C ILE A 363 8.18 -5.20 -8.94
N ARG A 364 7.63 -4.25 -8.18
CA ARG A 364 8.41 -3.26 -7.44
C ARG A 364 9.49 -3.89 -6.56
N ARG A 365 9.22 -5.01 -5.86
CA ARG A 365 10.21 -5.65 -4.98
C ARG A 365 11.37 -6.23 -5.78
N ILE A 366 11.09 -6.82 -6.94
CA ILE A 366 12.11 -7.33 -7.87
C ILE A 366 12.94 -6.17 -8.41
N GLU A 367 12.31 -5.10 -8.87
CA GLU A 367 13.02 -3.93 -9.40
C GLU A 367 13.85 -3.23 -8.32
N SER A 368 13.34 -3.11 -7.10
CA SER A 368 14.08 -2.51 -5.99
C SER A 368 15.33 -3.31 -5.61
N PHE A 369 15.38 -4.60 -5.98
CA PHE A 369 16.57 -5.43 -5.84
C PHE A 369 17.52 -5.26 -7.04
N VAL A 370 16.99 -5.25 -8.26
CA VAL A 370 17.78 -5.18 -9.50
C VAL A 370 18.38 -3.79 -9.75
N ILE A 371 17.60 -2.72 -9.55
CA ILE A 371 18.02 -1.35 -9.89
C ILE A 371 19.27 -0.91 -9.11
N PRO A 372 19.35 -1.01 -7.77
CA PRO A 372 20.57 -0.65 -7.05
C PRO A 372 21.79 -1.45 -7.50
N LEU A 373 21.62 -2.73 -7.87
CA LEU A 373 22.71 -3.56 -8.39
C LEU A 373 23.22 -3.01 -9.73
N VAL A 374 22.31 -2.72 -10.65
CA VAL A 374 22.65 -2.12 -11.96
C VAL A 374 23.36 -0.78 -11.79
N ILE A 375 22.84 0.12 -10.95
CA ILE A 375 23.44 1.44 -10.73
C ILE A 375 24.83 1.35 -10.11
N ASN A 376 25.05 0.44 -9.17
CA ASN A 376 26.39 0.21 -8.60
C ASN A 376 27.39 -0.34 -9.64
N LEU A 377 26.93 -1.15 -10.60
CA LEU A 377 27.77 -1.60 -11.72
C LEU A 377 28.11 -0.46 -12.68
N THR A 378 27.18 0.47 -12.89
CA THR A 378 27.38 1.67 -13.70
C THR A 378 28.48 2.56 -13.12
N ILE A 379 28.49 2.76 -11.80
CA ILE A 379 29.53 3.54 -11.08
C ILE A 379 30.92 2.90 -11.24
N LYS A 380 31.01 1.57 -11.31
CA LYS A 380 32.29 0.83 -11.42
C LYS A 380 32.83 0.67 -12.85
N GLY A 381 32.16 1.23 -13.86
CA GLY A 381 32.78 1.46 -15.17
C GLY A 381 32.47 0.42 -16.27
N ARG A 382 31.22 0.35 -16.73
CA ARG A 382 30.88 -0.20 -18.07
C ARG A 382 29.76 0.52 -18.82
N PHE A 383 28.86 1.23 -18.12
CA PHE A 383 27.71 1.90 -18.72
C PHE A 383 27.62 3.35 -18.26
N LYS A 384 27.07 4.23 -19.10
CA LYS A 384 26.78 5.62 -18.71
C LYS A 384 25.43 5.66 -17.96
N TYR A 385 25.45 6.10 -16.70
CA TYR A 385 24.25 6.27 -15.87
C TYR A 385 23.17 7.09 -16.58
N GLU A 386 23.61 8.14 -17.28
CA GLU A 386 22.74 9.07 -18.00
C GLU A 386 21.91 8.40 -19.10
N LEU A 387 22.46 7.38 -19.76
CA LEU A 387 21.72 6.63 -20.78
C LEU A 387 20.63 5.76 -20.15
N ILE A 388 20.93 5.17 -18.98
CA ILE A 388 19.99 4.31 -18.26
C ILE A 388 18.84 5.15 -17.70
N ILE A 389 19.14 6.28 -17.05
CA ILE A 389 18.13 7.19 -16.53
C ILE A 389 17.30 7.78 -17.69
N LEU A 390 17.92 8.20 -18.80
CA LEU A 390 17.19 8.69 -19.99
C LEU A 390 16.27 7.62 -20.58
N GLY A 391 16.76 6.39 -20.77
CA GLY A 391 15.94 5.29 -21.27
C GLY A 391 14.75 5.00 -20.35
N SER A 392 14.98 4.99 -19.04
CA SER A 392 13.93 4.74 -18.05
C SER A 392 12.89 5.86 -17.94
N THR A 393 13.30 7.12 -18.12
CA THR A 393 12.37 8.26 -18.10
C THR A 393 11.51 8.29 -19.36
N LEU A 394 12.10 8.02 -20.54
CA LEU A 394 11.36 7.87 -21.79
C LEU A 394 10.37 6.70 -21.72
N PHE A 395 10.79 5.56 -21.19
CA PHE A 395 9.93 4.40 -21.00
C PHE A 395 8.78 4.69 -20.01
N SER A 396 9.06 5.43 -18.94
CA SER A 396 8.03 5.89 -18.00
C SER A 396 7.02 6.84 -18.67
N LEU A 397 7.48 7.78 -19.50
CA LEU A 397 6.59 8.66 -20.27
C LEU A 397 5.72 7.88 -21.27
N LEU A 398 6.22 6.79 -21.84
CA LEU A 398 5.46 5.96 -22.78
C LEU A 398 4.43 5.06 -22.08
N ILE A 399 4.77 4.44 -20.95
CA ILE A 399 3.93 3.42 -20.32
C ILE A 399 3.17 3.96 -19.11
N VAL A 400 3.83 4.70 -18.21
CA VAL A 400 3.23 5.15 -16.95
C VAL A 400 2.29 6.32 -17.18
N CYS A 401 2.62 7.20 -18.12
CA CYS A 401 1.82 8.41 -18.37
C CYS A 401 0.41 8.13 -18.90
N PRO A 402 0.20 7.21 -19.85
CA PRO A 402 -1.14 6.86 -20.33
C PRO A 402 -1.96 6.03 -19.33
N MET A 403 -1.30 5.33 -18.40
CA MET A 403 -1.96 4.32 -17.56
C MET A 403 -3.14 4.83 -16.72
N PRO A 404 -3.05 5.96 -16.00
CA PRO A 404 -4.19 6.51 -15.27
C PRO A 404 -5.37 6.89 -16.18
N PHE A 405 -5.10 7.32 -17.42
CA PHE A 405 -6.14 7.61 -18.40
C PHE A 405 -6.80 6.33 -18.92
N LEU A 406 -6.01 5.28 -19.16
CA LEU A 406 -6.51 3.95 -19.52
C LEU A 406 -7.38 3.36 -18.40
N LEU A 407 -6.94 3.44 -17.15
CA LEU A 407 -7.73 2.98 -16.00
C LEU A 407 -9.01 3.79 -15.79
N PHE A 408 -8.98 5.10 -16.07
CA PHE A 408 -10.18 5.94 -15.99
C PHE A 408 -11.22 5.57 -17.06
N THR A 409 -10.78 5.22 -18.27
CA THR A 409 -11.66 4.92 -19.41
C THR A 409 -12.11 3.45 -19.44
N TYR A 410 -11.18 2.51 -19.23
CA TYR A 410 -11.41 1.07 -19.33
C TYR A 410 -11.60 0.36 -17.98
N GLY A 411 -11.32 1.01 -16.84
CA GLY A 411 -11.45 0.42 -15.50
C GLY A 411 -12.78 -0.29 -15.25
N PRO A 412 -13.95 0.31 -15.58
CA PRO A 412 -15.25 -0.35 -15.41
C PRO A 412 -15.44 -1.61 -16.26
N ARG A 413 -14.77 -1.70 -17.43
CA ARG A 413 -14.80 -2.88 -18.30
C ARG A 413 -13.90 -3.97 -17.75
N ILE A 414 -12.68 -3.60 -17.35
CA ILE A 414 -11.68 -4.51 -16.77
C ILE A 414 -12.23 -5.15 -15.49
N ARG A 415 -12.95 -4.39 -14.65
CA ARG A 415 -13.55 -4.92 -13.42
C ARG A 415 -14.66 -5.95 -13.67
N ARG A 416 -15.34 -5.90 -14.82
CA ARG A 416 -16.42 -6.84 -15.14
C ARG A 416 -15.93 -8.16 -15.72
N LEU A 417 -14.63 -8.28 -16.02
CA LEU A 417 -14.05 -9.53 -16.50
C LEU A 417 -14.06 -10.55 -15.34
N PRO A 418 -14.65 -11.76 -15.53
CA PRO A 418 -14.51 -12.84 -14.58
C PRO A 418 -13.03 -13.27 -14.51
N LEU A 419 -12.57 -13.67 -13.32
CA LEU A 419 -11.26 -14.30 -13.18
C LEU A 419 -11.35 -15.66 -13.88
N SER A 420 -10.76 -15.77 -15.07
CA SER A 420 -10.73 -17.00 -15.86
C SER A 420 -9.91 -18.03 -15.09
N GLY A 421 -10.59 -18.91 -14.35
CA GLY A 421 -10.04 -20.16 -13.86
C GLY A 421 -10.74 -21.26 -14.62
N ASP A 422 -10.29 -21.52 -15.84
CA ASP A 422 -10.69 -22.73 -16.56
C ASP A 422 -10.17 -23.98 -15.83
#